data_AF-A0A7L4NQW6-F1
#
_entry.id   AF-A0A7L4NQW6-F1
#
_cell.length_a   1.000
_cell.length_b   1.000
_cell.length_c   1.000
_cell.angle_alpha   90.00
_cell.angle_beta   90.00
_cell.angle_gamma   90.00
#
_symmetry.space_group_name_H-M   'P 1'
#
loop_
_entity.id
_entity.type
_entity.pdbx_description
1 polymer ?
#
loop_
_entity_poly.entity_id
_entity_poly.type
_entity_poly.pdbx_seq_one_letter_code
_entity_poly.pdbx_strand_id
1 'polypeptide(L)' 'RACPECRITSTYYIPHKYWVSDAGEKEKLIKTFKARMGKIRCKFFIRNRGRCPFKSDCIYLHELPGSRASQHQQQQ' A
#
# COMPACT_ATOMS: atom_id res chain seq x y z
N ARG A 1 -13.91 -1.75 -1.75
CA ARG A 1 -14.68 -3.00 -1.56
C ARG A 1 -14.26 -3.57 -0.20
N ALA A 2 -15.21 -3.92 0.65
CA ALA A 2 -14.91 -4.51 1.96
C ALA A 2 -14.80 -6.03 1.85
N CYS A 3 -14.00 -6.62 2.74
CA CYS A 3 -13.96 -8.06 2.99
C CYS A 3 -15.39 -8.56 3.33
N PRO A 4 -15.95 -9.56 2.64
CA PRO A 4 -17.32 -10.02 2.91
C PRO A 4 -17.48 -10.66 4.29
N GLU A 5 -16.39 -11.17 4.86
CA GLU A 5 -16.39 -11.88 6.14
C GLU A 5 -16.09 -10.94 7.32
N CYS A 6 -15.02 -10.17 7.17
CA CYS A 6 -14.52 -9.29 8.21
C CYS A 6 -15.03 -7.84 8.12
N ARG A 7 -15.71 -7.46 7.02
CA ARG A 7 -16.21 -6.10 6.72
C ARG A 7 -15.19 -4.96 6.75
N ILE A 8 -13.91 -5.28 6.95
CA ILE A 8 -12.81 -4.33 6.87
C ILE A 8 -12.63 -3.91 5.41
N THR A 9 -12.58 -2.60 5.19
CA THR A 9 -12.24 -2.01 3.91
C THR A 9 -10.74 -2.13 3.67
N SER A 10 -10.35 -2.98 2.72
CA SER A 10 -8.97 -3.00 2.21
C SER A 10 -8.93 -2.29 0.87
N THR A 11 -7.96 -1.39 0.72
CA THR A 11 -7.71 -0.64 -0.52
C THR A 11 -6.84 -1.41 -1.51
N TYR A 12 -6.21 -2.50 -1.07
CA TYR A 12 -5.38 -3.38 -1.88
C TYR A 12 -5.66 -4.86 -1.57
N TYR A 13 -5.33 -5.71 -2.52
CA TYR A 13 -5.39 -7.16 -2.39
C TYR A 13 -3.98 -7.74 -2.42
N ILE A 14 -3.66 -8.62 -1.47
CA ILE A 14 -2.38 -9.35 -1.47
C ILE A 14 -2.65 -10.74 -2.02
N PRO A 15 -2.17 -11.06 -3.24
CA PRO A 15 -2.27 -12.42 -3.75
C PRO A 15 -1.33 -13.35 -2.96
N HIS A 16 -1.87 -14.44 -2.43
CA HIS A 16 -1.10 -15.51 -1.81
C HIS A 16 -1.68 -16.87 -2.21
N LYS A 17 -0.81 -17.86 -2.44
CA LYS A 17 -1.22 -19.17 -2.95
C LYS A 17 -1.93 -20.03 -1.90
N TYR A 18 -1.59 -19.82 -0.63
CA TYR A 18 -2.11 -20.60 0.49
C TYR A 18 -2.86 -19.70 1.46
N TRP A 19 -3.87 -20.24 2.13
CA TRP A 19 -4.52 -19.54 3.22
C TRP A 19 -3.58 -19.50 4.43
N VAL A 20 -3.32 -18.31 4.96
CA VAL A 20 -2.48 -18.12 6.16
C VAL A 20 -3.40 -17.93 7.35
N SER A 21 -3.50 -18.96 8.20
CA SER A 21 -4.31 -18.94 9.42
C SER A 21 -3.57 -18.31 10.60
N ASP A 22 -2.25 -18.41 10.64
CA ASP A 22 -1.44 -17.84 11.72
C ASP A 22 -1.37 -16.31 11.61
N ALA A 23 -1.65 -15.63 12.73
CA ALA A 23 -1.68 -14.18 12.77
C ALA A 23 -0.28 -13.55 12.56
N GLY A 24 0.77 -14.17 13.09
CA GLY A 24 2.15 -13.70 12.96
C GLY A 24 2.68 -13.83 11.53
N GLU A 25 2.44 -14.97 10.88
CA GLU A 25 2.76 -15.18 9.48
C GLU A 25 1.98 -14.22 8.56
N LYS A 26 0.70 -14.01 8.84
CA LYS A 26 -0.14 -13.05 8.09
C LYS A 26 0.41 -11.63 8.21
N GLU A 27 0.80 -11.21 9.41
CA GLU A 27 1.39 -9.88 9.61
C GLU A 27 2.74 -9.75 8.89
N LYS A 28 3.59 -10.78 8.96
CA LYS A 28 4.88 -10.82 8.26
C LYS A 28 4.69 -10.76 6.74
N LEU A 29 3.69 -11.45 6.20
CA LEU A 29 3.33 -11.42 4.79
C LEU A 29 2.87 -10.02 4.36
N ILE A 30 1.99 -9.40 5.15
CA ILE A 30 1.52 -8.02 4.89
C ILE A 30 2.70 -7.05 4.91
N LYS A 31 3.56 -7.11 5.94
CA LYS A 31 4.75 -6.25 6.07
C LYS A 31 5.71 -6.43 4.89
N THR A 32 6.02 -7.68 4.53
CA THR A 32 6.91 -8.00 3.41
C THR A 32 6.34 -7.51 2.08
N PHE A 33 5.04 -7.71 1.86
CA PHE A 33 4.38 -7.26 0.64
C PHE A 33 4.39 -5.74 0.53
N LYS A 34 4.01 -5.02 1.60
CA LYS A 34 4.06 -3.56 1.65
C LYS A 34 5.49 -3.04 1.42
N ALA A 35 6.49 -3.64 2.05
CA ALA A 35 7.89 -3.26 1.86
C ALA A 35 8.38 -3.47 0.43
N ARG A 36 7.92 -4.52 -0.26
CA ARG A 36 8.23 -4.76 -1.67
C ARG A 36 7.53 -3.76 -2.59
N MET A 37 6.25 -3.49 -2.36
CA MET A 37 5.47 -2.55 -3.18
C MET A 37 5.92 -1.10 -2.98
N GLY A 38 6.31 -0.73 -1.76
CA GLY A 38 6.87 0.58 -1.42
C GLY A 38 8.25 0.86 -2.03
N LYS A 39 8.86 -0.09 -2.74
CA LYS A 39 10.05 0.13 -3.58
C LYS A 39 9.69 0.42 -5.03
N ILE A 40 8.48 0.08 -5.45
CA ILE A 40 8.01 0.29 -6.81
C ILE A 40 7.39 1.67 -6.90
N ARG A 41 7.90 2.49 -7.80
CA ARG A 41 7.39 3.84 -8.05
C ARG A 41 5.92 3.82 -8.50
N CYS A 42 5.10 4.63 -7.88
CA CYS A 42 3.69 4.77 -8.22
C CYS A 42 3.52 5.45 -9.59
N LYS A 43 3.05 4.67 -10.56
CA LYS A 43 2.81 5.15 -11.94
C LYS A 43 1.83 6.33 -11.99
N PHE A 44 0.78 6.31 -11.16
CA PHE A 44 -0.20 7.39 -11.09
C PHE A 44 0.40 8.68 -10.53
N PHE A 45 1.19 8.56 -9.45
CA PHE A 45 1.85 9.70 -8.82
C PHE A 45 2.82 10.39 -9.77
N ILE A 46 3.64 9.62 -10.49
CA ILE A 46 4.56 10.18 -11.49
C ILE A 46 3.81 10.79 -12.66
N ARG A 47 2.82 10.07 -13.22
CA ARG A 47 2.08 10.53 -14.41
C ARG A 47 1.27 11.80 -14.13
N ASN A 48 0.70 11.92 -12.94
CA ASN A 48 -0.16 13.06 -12.58
C ASN A 48 0.58 14.11 -11.71
N ARG A 49 1.92 14.18 -11.79
CA ARG A 49 2.77 15.17 -11.08
C ARG A 49 2.45 15.30 -9.59
N GLY A 50 2.39 14.18 -8.87
CA GLY A 50 2.17 14.14 -7.43
C GLY A 50 0.73 13.87 -7.00
N ARG A 51 -0.19 13.57 -7.93
CA ARG A 51 -1.56 13.16 -7.59
C ARG A 51 -1.77 11.65 -7.76
N CYS A 52 -1.85 10.94 -6.66
CA CYS A 52 -2.29 9.55 -6.64
C CYS A 52 -3.77 9.47 -6.22
N PRO A 53 -4.64 8.76 -6.97
CA PRO A 53 -6.04 8.59 -6.60
C PRO A 53 -6.20 7.82 -5.27
N PHE A 54 -5.19 7.03 -4.89
CA PHE A 54 -5.17 6.24 -3.65
C PHE A 54 -4.57 6.99 -2.45
N LYS A 55 -3.95 8.17 -2.65
CA LYS A 55 -3.41 9.01 -1.57
C LYS A 55 -2.62 8.23 -0.50
N SER A 56 -3.08 8.21 0.75
CA SER A 56 -2.51 7.52 1.92
C SER A 56 -2.63 5.99 1.86
N ASP A 57 -3.57 5.49 1.07
CA ASP A 57 -3.82 4.06 0.90
C ASP A 57 -2.96 3.44 -0.20
N CYS A 58 -2.09 4.23 -0.85
CA CYS A 58 -1.22 3.72 -1.90
C CYS A 58 -0.09 2.88 -1.30
N ILE A 59 0.01 1.64 -1.75
CA ILE A 59 1.10 0.72 -1.38
C ILE A 59 2.39 0.95 -2.18
N TYR A 60 2.38 1.86 -3.16
CA TYR A 60 3.50 2.16 -4.05
C TYR A 60 4.23 3.44 -3.64
N LEU A 61 5.50 3.56 -4.04
CA LEU A 61 6.35 4.69 -3.68
C LEU A 61 5.92 5.98 -4.38
N HIS A 62 5.62 7.01 -3.59
CA HIS A 62 5.35 8.38 -4.05
C HIS A 62 6.63 9.23 -4.01
N GLU A 63 7.52 9.02 -4.97
CA GLU A 63 8.75 9.81 -5.13
C GLU A 63 8.58 10.82 -6.28
N LEU A 64 8.78 12.11 -6.02
CA LEU A 64 8.79 13.18 -7.02
C LEU A 64 10.24 13.52 -7.37
N PRO A 65 10.64 13.62 -8.66
CA PRO A 65 11.95 14.14 -9.01
C PRO A 65 11.97 15.66 -8.78
N GLY A 66 12.56 16.10 -7.66
CA GLY A 66 12.94 17.51 -7.46
C GLY A 66 12.34 18.26 -6.28
N SER A 67 11.45 17.68 -5.47
CA SER A 67 10.97 18.35 -4.25
C SER A 67 10.99 17.41 -3.07
N ARG A 68 11.70 17.84 -2.00
CA ARG A 68 11.84 17.18 -0.70
C ARG A 68 10.53 16.49 -0.31
N ALA A 69 10.65 15.20 -0.01
CA ALA A 69 9.55 14.34 0.38
C ALA A 69 8.62 15.04 1.37
N SER A 70 7.41 15.38 0.91
CA SER A 70 6.31 15.65 1.83
C SER A 70 5.92 14.33 2.46
N GLN A 71 6.65 13.96 3.50
CA GLN A 71 6.19 13.04 4.52
C GLN A 71 4.95 13.66 5.17
N HIS A 72 3.77 13.35 4.64
CA HIS A 72 2.48 13.58 5.29
C HIS A 72 1.58 12.43 4.83
N GLN A 73 1.05 11.55 5.68
CA GLN A 73 0.94 11.61 7.12
C GLN A 73 0.60 10.19 7.59
N GLN A 74 1.43 9.64 8.47
CA GLN A 74 1.00 8.61 9.40
C GLN A 74 -0.03 9.25 10.34
N GLN A 75 -1.03 8.46 10.77
CA GLN A 75 -2.10 8.77 11.75
C GLN A 75 -3.40 9.32 11.14
N GLN A 76 -4.44 8.47 11.10
CA GLN A 76 -5.34 8.30 12.25
C GLN A 76 -5.64 6.82 12.44
#